data_AF-A0A679IKH8-F1
#
_entry.id   AF-A0A679IKH8-F1
#
_cell.length_a   1.000
_cell.length_b   1.000
_cell.length_c   1.000
_cell.angle_alpha   90.00
_cell.angle_beta   90.00
_cell.angle_gamma   90.00
#
_symmetry.space_group_name_H-M   'P 1'
#
loop_
_entity.id
_entity.type
_entity.pdbx_description
1 polymer ?
#
loop_
_entity_poly.entity_id
_entity_poly.type
_entity_poly.pdbx_seq_one_letter_code
_entity_poly.pdbx_strand_id
1 'polypeptide(L)'
;MRKEKYTDMSLTDEQAALLGFKSFSEPEQYIQVKDVRYTLDEFNRIGDYLLGRKLTDDQQVVLEWLKGIAGNDGSLIKAVYNLYHLNLARSEIFKGNEKLAKVRTALRRLTRQQEVEVLAAFAEWGSKEEQS
;
A
#
# COMPACT_ATOMS: atom_id res chain seq x y z
N MET A 1 -30.88 26.44 -35.81
CA MET A 1 -29.53 26.03 -35.33
C MET A 1 -29.43 24.51 -35.41
N ARG A 2 -28.59 23.96 -36.30
CA ARG A 2 -28.30 22.52 -36.32
C ARG A 2 -27.24 22.24 -35.26
N LYS A 3 -27.49 21.27 -34.36
CA LYS A 3 -26.50 20.78 -33.41
C LYS A 3 -25.60 19.79 -34.15
N GLU A 4 -24.34 20.13 -34.37
CA GLU A 4 -23.34 19.16 -34.82
C GLU A 4 -23.09 18.19 -33.66
N LYS A 5 -23.47 16.92 -33.84
CA LYS A 5 -23.02 15.83 -32.98
C LYS A 5 -21.57 15.54 -33.35
N TYR A 6 -20.63 15.95 -32.51
CA TYR A 6 -19.28 15.40 -32.56
C TYR A 6 -19.36 13.96 -32.08
N THR A 7 -19.28 13.03 -33.01
CA THR A 7 -19.05 11.62 -32.71
C THR A 7 -17.56 11.50 -32.42
N ASP A 8 -17.22 11.04 -31.21
CA ASP A 8 -15.84 10.70 -30.89
C ASP A 8 -15.39 9.55 -31.81
N MET A 9 -14.39 9.82 -32.65
CA MET A 9 -13.82 8.87 -33.61
C MET A 9 -12.46 8.36 -33.12
N SER A 10 -12.19 8.38 -31.81
CA SER A 10 -11.00 7.75 -31.26
C SER A 10 -11.05 6.24 -31.53
N LEU A 11 -10.06 5.73 -32.26
CA LEU A 11 -9.86 4.30 -32.44
C LEU A 11 -9.55 3.65 -31.09
N THR A 12 -10.06 2.46 -30.85
CA THR A 12 -9.61 1.65 -29.71
C THR A 12 -8.20 1.13 -29.96
N ASP A 13 -7.46 0.81 -28.90
CA ASP A 13 -6.09 0.24 -29.01
C ASP A 13 -6.04 -0.99 -29.92
N GLU A 14 -7.11 -1.78 -29.92
CA GLU A 14 -7.28 -2.97 -30.76
C GLU A 14 -7.43 -2.61 -32.25
N GLN A 15 -8.18 -1.55 -32.55
CA GLN A 15 -8.33 -1.02 -33.91
C GLN A 15 -7.05 -0.35 -34.42
N ALA A 16 -6.32 0.33 -33.53
CA ALA A 16 -5.02 0.93 -33.85
C ALA A 16 -3.97 -0.16 -34.18
N ALA A 17 -3.93 -1.25 -33.41
CA ALA A 17 -3.04 -2.39 -33.63
C ALA A 17 -3.31 -3.10 -34.97
N LEU A 18 -4.58 -3.28 -35.35
CA LEU A 18 -4.99 -3.85 -36.65
C LEU A 18 -4.51 -3.02 -37.85
N LEU A 19 -4.38 -1.71 -37.70
CA LEU A 19 -3.89 -0.78 -38.72
C LEU A 19 -2.36 -0.63 -38.72
N GLY A 20 -1.64 -1.43 -37.92
CA GLY A 20 -0.18 -1.39 -37.84
C GLY A 20 0.37 -0.22 -37.02
N PHE A 21 -0.48 0.55 -36.34
CA PHE A 21 -0.03 1.46 -35.30
C PHE A 21 0.31 0.62 -34.07
N LYS A 22 1.60 0.47 -33.79
CA LYS A 22 2.05 -0.02 -32.48
C LYS A 22 1.57 1.00 -31.45
N SER A 23 0.82 0.57 -30.43
CA SER A 23 0.63 1.43 -29.27
C SER A 23 2.03 1.75 -28.75
N PHE A 24 2.37 3.03 -28.73
CA PHE A 24 3.59 3.45 -28.08
C PHE A 24 3.32 3.22 -26.60
N SER A 25 4.03 2.26 -25.99
CA SER A 25 4.14 2.19 -24.54
C SER A 25 4.43 3.62 -24.07
N GLU A 26 3.63 4.15 -23.14
CA GLU A 26 3.80 5.52 -22.66
C GLU A 26 5.28 5.80 -22.41
N PRO A 27 5.82 6.95 -22.86
CA PRO A 27 7.24 7.23 -22.67
C PRO A 27 7.54 7.21 -21.18
N GLU A 28 8.42 6.31 -20.75
CA GLU A 28 8.89 6.26 -19.37
C GLU A 28 9.38 7.64 -18.97
N GLN A 29 8.73 8.24 -17.97
CA GLN A 29 9.07 9.56 -17.49
C GLN A 29 10.21 9.46 -16.49
N TYR A 30 11.18 10.37 -16.60
CA TYR A 30 12.36 10.41 -15.76
C TYR A 30 12.52 11.76 -15.06
N ILE A 31 13.01 11.71 -13.83
CA ILE A 31 13.39 12.88 -13.03
C ILE A 31 14.90 12.82 -12.78
N GLN A 32 15.59 13.91 -13.07
CA GLN A 32 17.04 14.01 -12.85
C GLN A 32 17.33 14.86 -11.61
N VAL A 33 18.03 14.27 -10.64
CA VAL A 33 18.49 14.95 -9.42
C VAL A 33 20.01 14.88 -9.40
N LYS A 34 20.66 16.02 -9.64
CA LYS A 34 22.12 16.09 -9.87
C LYS A 34 22.54 15.13 -11.00
N ASP A 35 23.45 14.21 -10.70
CA ASP A 35 24.04 13.26 -11.63
C ASP A 35 23.30 11.90 -11.67
N VAL A 36 22.17 11.78 -10.95
CA VAL A 36 21.39 10.54 -10.89
C VAL A 36 20.03 10.76 -11.57
N ARG A 37 19.66 9.81 -12.43
CA ARG A 37 18.35 9.76 -13.10
C ARG A 37 17.48 8.71 -12.42
N TYR A 38 16.26 9.11 -12.06
CA TYR A 38 15.23 8.27 -11.49
C TYR A 38 14.10 8.13 -12.50
N THR A 39 13.47 6.97 -12.58
CA THR A 39 12.12 6.88 -13.12
C THR A 39 11.15 7.66 -12.23
N LEU A 40 10.03 8.13 -12.79
CA LEU A 40 9.00 8.79 -12.01
C LEU A 40 8.51 7.89 -10.84
N ASP A 41 8.42 6.59 -11.07
CA ASP A 41 8.07 5.59 -10.06
C ASP A 41 9.07 5.52 -8.90
N GLU A 42 10.37 5.49 -9.20
CA GLU A 42 11.42 5.51 -8.19
C GLU A 42 11.42 6.81 -7.39
N PHE A 43 11.27 7.93 -8.08
CA PHE A 43 11.23 9.24 -7.44
C PHE A 43 10.01 9.38 -6.53
N ASN A 44 8.83 8.94 -6.97
CA ASN A 44 7.62 8.94 -6.15
C ASN A 44 7.78 8.06 -4.91
N ARG A 45 8.34 6.85 -5.05
CA ARG A 45 8.64 5.97 -3.89
C ARG A 45 9.57 6.65 -2.88
N ILE A 46 10.57 7.39 -3.35
CA ILE A 46 11.47 8.16 -2.49
C ILE A 46 10.71 9.32 -1.83
N GLY A 47 9.89 10.05 -2.59
CA GLY A 47 9.06 11.14 -2.06
C GLY A 47 8.09 10.65 -1.00
N ASP A 48 7.46 9.51 -1.22
CA ASP A 48 6.57 8.82 -0.29
C ASP A 48 7.28 8.38 1.00
N TYR A 49 8.51 7.90 0.87
CA TYR A 49 9.37 7.56 2.00
C TYR A 49 9.79 8.82 2.79
N LEU A 50 10.22 9.88 2.10
CA LEU A 50 10.73 11.10 2.72
C LEU A 50 9.64 11.99 3.33
N LEU A 51 8.45 12.03 2.73
CA LEU A 51 7.33 12.84 3.20
C LEU A 51 6.53 12.16 4.31
N GLY A 52 6.93 10.95 4.73
CA GLY A 52 6.20 10.16 5.72
C GLY A 52 4.80 9.87 5.20
N ARG A 53 4.69 8.97 4.23
CA ARG A 53 3.39 8.51 3.70
C ARG A 53 2.41 8.28 4.84
N LYS A 54 1.31 9.05 4.82
CA LYS A 54 0.25 8.89 5.80
C LYS A 54 -0.36 7.51 5.59
N LEU A 55 -0.21 6.64 6.59
CA LEU A 55 -0.85 5.33 6.59
C LEU A 55 -2.35 5.49 6.38
N THR A 56 -2.94 4.61 5.56
CA THR A 56 -4.39 4.51 5.43
C THR A 56 -5.04 4.04 6.73
N ASP A 57 -6.36 4.21 6.86
CA ASP A 57 -7.09 3.81 8.06
C ASP A 57 -6.90 2.31 8.39
N ASP A 58 -6.91 1.45 7.37
CA ASP A 58 -6.69 0.00 7.55
C ASP A 58 -5.24 -0.28 7.99
N GLN A 59 -4.25 0.42 7.42
CA GLN A 59 -2.84 0.31 7.86
C GLN A 59 -2.64 0.77 9.30
N GLN A 60 -3.29 1.87 9.69
CA GLN A 60 -3.21 2.38 11.06
C GLN A 60 -3.83 1.41 12.06
N VAL A 61 -4.97 0.80 11.74
CA VAL A 61 -5.61 -0.22 12.59
C VAL A 61 -4.69 -1.41 12.83
N VAL A 62 -4.01 -1.89 11.78
CA VAL A 62 -3.06 -3.01 11.91
C VAL A 62 -1.81 -2.59 12.70
N LEU A 63 -1.27 -1.40 12.44
CA LEU A 63 -0.10 -0.87 13.15
C LEU A 63 -0.37 -0.74 14.65
N GLU A 64 -1.48 -0.12 15.06
CA GLU A 64 -1.80 0.06 16.49
C GLU A 64 -2.05 -1.27 17.19
N TRP A 65 -2.60 -2.27 16.48
CA TRP A 65 -2.72 -3.61 17.02
C TRP A 65 -1.35 -4.28 17.25
N LEU A 66 -0.42 -4.16 16.29
CA LEU A 66 0.95 -4.66 16.44
C LEU A 66 1.65 -4.01 17.64
N LYS A 67 1.55 -2.68 17.79
CA LYS A 67 2.09 -1.95 18.95
C LYS A 67 1.49 -2.44 20.26
N GLY A 68 0.17 -2.63 20.32
CA GLY A 68 -0.51 -3.13 21.52
C GLY A 68 -0.09 -4.54 21.93
N ILE A 69 0.24 -5.41 20.97
CA ILE A 69 0.79 -6.75 21.26
C ILE A 69 2.25 -6.68 21.72
N ALA A 70 3.02 -5.70 21.25
CA ALA A 70 4.42 -5.51 21.61
C ALA A 70 4.62 -4.78 22.96
N GLY A 71 3.87 -3.71 23.23
CA GLY A 71 4.12 -2.76 24.33
C GLY A 71 3.76 -3.20 25.76
N ASN A 72 3.54 -4.49 26.03
CA ASN A 72 3.02 -4.97 27.32
C ASN A 72 3.81 -6.20 27.84
N ASP A 73 5.13 -6.23 27.63
CA ASP A 73 6.05 -7.39 27.78
C ASP A 73 6.18 -8.27 26.50
N GLY A 74 5.81 -7.73 25.34
CA GLY A 74 5.73 -8.45 24.07
C GLY A 74 6.95 -8.26 23.18
N SER A 75 7.46 -9.35 22.61
CA SER A 75 8.46 -9.29 21.55
C SER A 75 7.86 -8.77 20.23
N LEU A 76 8.57 -7.91 19.50
CA LEU A 76 8.22 -7.54 18.11
C LEU A 76 8.00 -8.79 17.24
N ILE A 77 8.79 -9.85 17.47
CA ILE A 77 8.65 -11.14 16.78
C ILE A 77 7.31 -11.79 17.12
N LYS A 78 6.87 -11.73 18.38
CA LYS A 78 5.56 -12.24 18.81
C LYS A 78 4.42 -11.47 18.17
N ALA A 79 4.55 -10.15 18.00
CA ALA A 79 3.56 -9.34 17.29
C ALA A 79 3.41 -9.75 15.81
N VAL A 80 4.53 -9.92 15.09
CA VAL A 80 4.52 -10.38 13.69
C VAL A 80 3.99 -11.81 13.57
N TYR A 81 4.37 -12.71 14.48
CA TYR A 81 3.84 -14.07 14.54
C TYR A 81 2.31 -14.06 14.69
N ASN A 82 1.79 -13.28 15.63
CA ASN A 82 0.34 -13.17 15.83
C ASN A 82 -0.37 -12.56 14.62
N LEU A 83 0.26 -11.63 13.90
CA LEU A 83 -0.29 -11.06 12.67
C LEU A 83 -0.50 -12.13 11.58
N TYR A 84 0.50 -13.01 11.37
CA TYR A 84 0.40 -14.13 10.44
C TYR A 84 -0.76 -15.07 10.82
N HIS A 85 -0.85 -15.44 12.09
CA HIS A 85 -1.93 -16.32 12.58
C HIS A 85 -3.31 -15.67 12.52
N LEU A 86 -3.41 -14.36 12.73
CA LEU A 86 -4.65 -13.60 12.61
C LEU A 86 -5.23 -13.67 11.19
N ASN A 87 -4.36 -13.65 10.17
CA ASN A 87 -4.78 -13.76 8.78
C ASN A 87 -5.36 -15.15 8.45
N LEU A 88 -4.78 -16.19 9.06
CA LEU A 88 -5.14 -17.60 8.86
C LEU A 88 -6.29 -18.10 9.73
N ALA A 89 -6.57 -17.41 10.85
CA ALA A 89 -7.59 -17.81 11.80
C ALA A 89 -8.97 -18.03 11.15
N ARG A 90 -9.82 -18.86 11.73
CA ARG A 90 -11.21 -19.01 11.26
C ARG A 90 -12.09 -17.90 11.82
N SER A 91 -13.16 -17.55 11.10
CA SER A 91 -14.08 -16.48 11.51
C SER A 91 -14.72 -16.74 12.87
N GLU A 92 -14.88 -18.00 13.29
CA GLU A 92 -15.48 -18.34 14.59
C GLU A 92 -14.64 -17.87 15.79
N ILE A 93 -13.32 -17.72 15.62
CA ILE A 93 -12.40 -17.30 16.68
C ILE A 93 -12.64 -15.83 17.07
N PHE A 94 -13.33 -15.06 16.22
CA PHE A 94 -13.65 -13.65 16.46
C PHE A 94 -15.05 -13.42 17.03
N LYS A 95 -15.84 -14.48 17.27
CA LYS A 95 -17.18 -14.33 17.86
C LYS A 95 -17.06 -13.68 19.25
N GLY A 96 -17.66 -12.50 19.40
CA GLY A 96 -17.58 -11.72 20.64
C GLY A 96 -16.32 -10.85 20.78
N ASN A 97 -15.44 -10.80 19.78
CA ASN A 97 -14.25 -9.94 19.77
C ASN A 97 -14.22 -9.03 18.53
N GLU A 98 -15.04 -7.98 18.56
CA GLU A 98 -15.18 -7.02 17.46
C GLU A 98 -13.87 -6.30 17.11
N LYS A 99 -13.04 -5.99 18.12
CA LYS A 99 -11.72 -5.38 17.89
C LYS A 99 -10.84 -6.27 17.02
N LEU A 100 -10.76 -7.56 17.36
CA LEU A 100 -9.93 -8.51 16.63
C LEU A 100 -10.51 -8.81 15.22
N ALA A 101 -11.83 -8.82 15.08
CA ALA A 101 -12.50 -8.92 13.77
C ALA A 101 -12.18 -7.72 12.87
N LYS A 102 -12.17 -6.50 13.42
CA LYS A 102 -11.81 -5.27 12.72
C LYS A 102 -10.36 -5.32 12.21
N VAL A 103 -9.42 -5.72 13.08
CA VAL A 103 -8.00 -5.83 12.69
C VAL A 103 -7.80 -6.86 11.57
N ARG A 104 -8.44 -8.02 11.65
CA ARG A 104 -8.38 -9.03 10.57
C ARG A 104 -8.94 -8.48 9.26
N THR A 105 -10.05 -7.73 9.33
CA THR A 105 -10.68 -7.14 8.13
C THR A 105 -9.77 -6.13 7.48
N ALA A 106 -9.16 -5.24 8.27
CA ALA A 106 -8.17 -4.29 7.81
C ALA A 106 -6.95 -5.00 7.18
N LEU A 107 -6.41 -6.01 7.87
CA LEU A 107 -5.27 -6.80 7.38
C LEU A 107 -5.56 -7.45 6.01
N ARG A 108 -6.76 -8.00 5.82
CA ARG A 108 -7.16 -8.63 4.54
C ARG A 108 -7.35 -7.66 3.37
N ARG A 109 -7.47 -6.36 3.65
CA ARG A 109 -7.64 -5.31 2.64
C ARG A 109 -6.31 -4.67 2.24
N LEU A 110 -5.24 -4.94 2.98
CA LEU A 110 -3.93 -4.41 2.64
C LEU A 110 -3.43 -5.02 1.34
N THR A 111 -2.89 -4.17 0.47
CA THR A 111 -2.04 -4.64 -0.62
C THR A 111 -0.68 -5.06 -0.07
N ARG A 112 0.08 -5.84 -0.83
CA ARG A 112 1.46 -6.22 -0.45
C ARG A 112 2.35 -5.00 -0.17
N GLN A 113 2.16 -3.91 -0.90
CA GLN A 113 2.89 -2.65 -0.64
C GLN A 113 2.49 -2.07 0.72
N GLN A 114 1.20 -2.05 1.04
CA GLN A 114 0.72 -1.55 2.31
C GLN A 114 1.15 -2.42 3.51
N GLU A 115 1.28 -3.73 3.32
CA GLU A 115 1.88 -4.63 4.32
C GLU A 115 3.34 -4.23 4.62
N VAL A 116 4.14 -3.97 3.59
CA VAL A 116 5.54 -3.51 3.75
C VAL A 116 5.59 -2.18 4.51
N GLU A 117 4.73 -1.24 4.17
CA GLU A 117 4.65 0.07 4.84
C GLU A 117 4.27 -0.06 6.32
N VAL A 118 3.31 -0.93 6.66
CA VAL A 118 2.94 -1.21 8.07
C VAL A 118 4.11 -1.82 8.83
N LEU A 119 4.82 -2.79 8.24
CA LEU A 119 5.97 -3.42 8.87
C LEU A 119 7.14 -2.44 9.06
N ALA A 120 7.38 -1.55 8.09
CA ALA A 120 8.38 -0.51 8.19
C ALA A 120 8.05 0.48 9.32
N ALA A 121 6.81 0.97 9.37
CA ALA A 121 6.34 1.86 10.43
C ALA A 121 6.39 1.20 11.82
N PHE A 122 6.10 -0.11 11.89
CA PHE A 122 6.20 -0.87 13.13
C PHE A 122 7.65 -1.03 13.61
N ALA A 123 8.59 -1.30 12.70
CA ALA A 123 10.02 -1.37 13.01
C ALA A 123 10.58 -0.02 13.45
N GLU A 124 10.16 1.08 12.81
CA GLU A 124 10.55 2.43 13.19
C GLU A 124 10.03 2.78 14.59
N TRP A 125 8.77 2.46 14.90
CA TRP A 125 8.21 2.65 16.24
C TRP A 125 8.98 1.83 17.29
N GLY A 126 9.21 0.53 17.05
CA GLY A 126 9.93 -0.33 18.00
C GLY A 126 11.34 0.16 18.31
N SER A 127 12.03 0.72 17.32
CA SER A 127 13.37 1.32 17.49
C SER A 127 13.37 2.59 18.36
N LYS A 128 12.25 3.32 18.42
CA LYS A 128 12.12 4.55 19.24
C LYS A 128 11.80 4.23 20.71
N GLU A 129 11.02 3.18 20.97
CA GLU A 129 10.68 2.74 22.33
C GLU A 129 11.94 2.28 23.10
N GLU A 130 12.92 1.64 22.44
CA GLU A 130 14.19 1.25 23.09
C GLU A 130 15.08 2.46 23.48
N GLN A 131 14.79 3.66 22.98
CA GLN A 131 15.55 4.88 23.27
C GLN A 131 14.89 5.76 24.34
N SER A 132 13.73 5.34 24.87
CA SER A 132 12.90 6.07 25.83
C SER A 132 13.10 5.58 27.26
#